data_AF-A0A1C6AQM1-F1
#
_entry.id   AF-A0A1C6AQM1-F1
#
_cell.length_a   1.000
_cell.length_b   1.000
_cell.length_c   1.000
_cell.angle_alpha   90.00
_cell.angle_beta   90.00
_cell.angle_gamma   90.00
#
_symmetry.space_group_name_H-M   'P 1'
#
loop_
_entity.id
_entity.type
_entity.pdbx_description
1 polymer ?
#
loop_
_entity_poly.entity_id
_entity_poly.type
_entity_poly.pdbx_seq_one_letter_code
_entity_poly.pdbx_strand_id
1 'polypeptide(L)' 'MYELTEQKKNDISVYGVKYGDLQIDDISADKDKVRKFVNDINKYQLSPIHLGDVVEDFVESM' A
#
# COMPACT_ATOMS: atom_id res chain seq x y z
N MET A 1 -11.92 5.30 -1.04
CA MET A 1 -10.59 5.79 -0.65
C MET A 1 -9.68 4.58 -0.51
N TYR A 2 -8.36 4.74 -0.65
CA TYR A 2 -7.43 3.64 -0.47
C TYR A 2 -7.45 3.15 0.99
N GLU A 3 -7.44 1.84 1.17
CA GLU A 3 -7.51 1.17 2.46
C GLU A 3 -6.20 0.41 2.71
N LEU A 4 -5.68 0.50 3.94
CA LEU A 4 -4.57 -0.33 4.38
C LEU A 4 -5.08 -1.77 4.53
N THR A 5 -4.39 -2.73 3.92
CA THR A 5 -4.64 -4.16 4.15
C THR A 5 -3.55 -4.75 5.03
N GLU A 6 -3.90 -5.78 5.80
CA GLU A 6 -2.97 -6.58 6.59
C GLU A 6 -3.20 -8.05 6.24
N GLN A 7 -2.12 -8.75 5.91
CA GLN A 7 -2.12 -10.18 5.67
C GLN A 7 -1.11 -10.86 6.56
N LYS A 8 -1.49 -12.02 7.11
CA LYS A 8 -0.58 -12.84 7.89
C LYS A 8 0.06 -13.88 6.99
N LYS A 9 1.36 -13.74 6.71
CA LYS A 9 2.18 -14.73 6.01
C LYS A 9 3.06 -15.44 7.04
N ASN A 10 2.69 -16.67 7.40
CA ASN A 10 3.29 -17.42 8.51
C ASN A 10 3.18 -16.63 9.84
N ASP A 11 4.31 -16.35 10.48
CA ASP A 11 4.37 -15.58 11.73
C ASP A 11 4.63 -14.08 11.52
N ILE A 12 4.60 -13.60 10.27
CA ILE A 12 4.88 -12.21 9.91
C ILE A 12 3.59 -11.56 9.36
N SER A 13 3.29 -10.35 9.84
CA SER A 13 2.29 -9.47 9.20
C SER A 13 2.93 -8.68 8.07
N VAL A 14 2.29 -8.70 6.91
CA VAL A 14 2.65 -7.87 5.76
C VAL A 14 1.48 -6.98 5.40
N TYR A 15 1.79 -5.78 4.95
CA TYR A 15 0.82 -4.71 4.74
C TYR A 15 0.76 -4.33 3.26
N GLY A 16 -0.44 -3.98 2.80
CA GLY A 16 -0.72 -3.63 1.42
C GLY A 16 -1.75 -2.51 1.30
N VAL A 17 -2.29 -2.36 0.10
CA VAL A 17 -3.28 -1.34 -0.22
C VAL A 17 -4.41 -1.90 -1.09
N LYS A 18 -5.63 -1.43 -0.85
CA LYS A 18 -6.83 -1.76 -1.62
C LYS A 18 -7.57 -0.52 -2.08
N TYR A 19 -8.11 -0.56 -3.30
CA TYR A 19 -9.04 0.42 -3.84
C TYR A 19 -10.07 -0.25 -4.75
N GLY A 20 -11.32 -0.37 -4.28
CA GLY A 20 -12.36 -1.12 -5.01
C GLY A 20 -11.92 -2.57 -5.20
N ASP A 21 -11.82 -3.01 -6.46
CA ASP A 21 -11.37 -4.35 -6.85
C ASP A 21 -9.84 -4.44 -7.06
N LEU A 22 -9.12 -3.31 -6.99
CA LEU A 22 -7.66 -3.29 -7.05
C LEU A 22 -7.08 -3.58 -5.67
N GLN A 23 -6.12 -4.49 -5.61
CA GLN A 23 -5.43 -4.84 -4.39
C GLN A 23 -3.98 -5.17 -4.71
N ILE A 24 -3.06 -4.52 -4.00
CA ILE A 24 -1.63 -4.82 -4.02
C ILE A 24 -1.25 -5.24 -2.61
N ASP A 25 -0.89 -6.50 -2.48
CA ASP A 25 -0.52 -7.12 -1.21
C ASP A 25 1.00 -7.13 -1.04
N ASP A 26 1.42 -7.35 0.21
CA ASP A 26 2.83 -7.61 0.52
C ASP A 26 3.79 -6.48 0.07
N ILE A 27 3.41 -5.23 0.33
CA ILE A 27 4.24 -4.05 0.04
C ILE A 27 5.40 -3.96 1.04
N SER A 28 5.12 -4.15 2.33
CA SER A 28 6.13 -4.11 3.39
C SER A 28 5.62 -4.74 4.69
N ALA A 29 6.54 -5.21 5.54
CA ALA A 29 6.22 -5.59 6.92
C ALA A 29 6.15 -4.38 7.88
N ASP A 30 6.55 -3.18 7.45
CA ASP A 30 6.46 -1.96 8.26
C ASP A 30 5.09 -1.29 8.10
N LYS A 31 4.22 -1.53 9.09
CA LYS A 31 2.86 -0.97 9.12
C LYS A 31 2.83 0.55 9.04
N ASP A 32 3.76 1.23 9.70
CA ASP A 32 3.73 2.68 9.81
C ASP A 32 4.14 3.33 8.49
N LYS A 33 5.13 2.75 7.80
CA LYS A 33 5.48 3.17 6.43
C LYS A 33 4.31 3.00 5.47
N VAL A 34 3.66 1.82 5.43
CA VAL A 34 2.53 1.58 4.51
C VAL A 34 1.31 2.43 4.89
N ARG A 35 1.04 2.65 6.18
CA ARG A 35 -0.02 3.56 6.64
C ARG A 35 0.22 4.99 6.19
N LYS A 36 1.45 5.49 6.29
CA LYS A 36 1.82 6.83 5.81
C LYS A 36 1.63 6.93 4.29
N PHE A 37 2.09 5.93 3.56
CA PHE A 37 1.88 5.82 2.12
C PHE A 37 0.39 5.90 1.73
N VAL A 38 -0.46 5.10 2.38
CA VAL A 38 -1.92 5.11 2.16
C VAL A 38 -2.53 6.49 2.48
N ASN A 39 -2.06 7.16 3.53
CA ASN A 39 -2.51 8.52 3.86
C ASN A 39 -2.11 9.53 2.78
N ASP A 40 -0.89 9.44 2.26
CA ASP A 40 -0.37 10.36 1.25
C ASP A 40 -1.11 10.18 -0.08
N ILE A 41 -1.27 8.95 -0.59
CA ILE A 41 -2.00 8.70 -1.86
C ILE A 41 -3.49 9.08 -1.75
N ASN A 42 -4.10 8.96 -0.56
CA ASN A 42 -5.46 9.44 -0.32
C ASN A 42 -5.53 10.98 -0.30
N LYS A 43 -4.60 11.63 0.40
CA LYS A 43 -4.52 13.11 0.50
C LYS A 43 -4.36 13.75 -0.87
N TYR A 44 -3.53 13.17 -1.73
CA TYR A 44 -3.26 13.66 -3.08
C TYR A 44 -4.19 13.06 -4.14
N GLN A 45 -5.19 12.27 -3.73
CA GLN A 45 -6.21 11.69 -4.61
C GLN A 45 -5.62 10.93 -5.80
N LEU A 46 -4.64 10.05 -5.52
CA LEU A 46 -3.96 9.25 -6.53
C LEU A 46 -4.97 8.54 -7.45
N SER A 47 -4.80 8.71 -8.76
CA SER A 47 -5.61 7.97 -9.72
C SER A 47 -5.27 6.47 -9.63
N PRO A 48 -6.27 5.57 -9.55
CA PRO A 48 -6.02 4.13 -9.41
C PRO A 48 -5.17 3.52 -10.54
N ILE A 49 -5.15 4.14 -11.72
CA ILE A 49 -4.31 3.69 -12.85
C ILE A 49 -2.81 3.83 -12.57
N HIS A 50 -2.42 4.71 -11.65
CA HIS A 50 -1.02 4.96 -11.27
C HIS A 50 -0.63 4.23 -9.98
N LEU A 51 -1.52 3.40 -9.41
CA LEU A 51 -1.27 2.73 -8.13
C LEU A 51 -0.05 1.79 -8.21
N GLY A 52 0.11 1.07 -9.32
CA GLY A 52 1.27 0.19 -9.55
C GLY A 52 2.58 0.96 -9.53
N ASP A 53 2.72 1.94 -10.43
CA ASP A 53 3.92 2.78 -10.56
C ASP A 53 4.32 3.42 -9.21
N VAL A 54 3.35 3.97 -8.48
CA VAL A 54 3.60 4.64 -7.21
C VAL A 54 3.97 3.66 -6.08
N VAL A 55 3.47 2.42 -6.12
CA VAL A 55 3.92 1.37 -5.20
C VAL A 55 5.33 0.92 -5.54
N GLU A 56 5.68 0.78 -6.82
CA GLU A 56 7.04 0.46 -7.24
C GLU A 56 8.04 1.52 -6.76
N ASP A 57 7.77 2.80 -7.01
CA ASP A 57 8.58 3.93 -6.52
C ASP A 57 8.70 3.93 -4.98
N PHE A 58 7.62 3.61 -4.28
CA PHE A 58 7.62 3.54 -2.83
C PHE A 58 8.50 2.41 -2.32
N VAL A 59 8.47 1.24 -2.97
CA VAL A 59 9.28 0.08 -2.58
C VAL A 59 10.77 0.31 -2.88
N GLU A 60 11.11 0.94 -3.99
CA GLU A 60 12.50 1.25 -4.33
C GLU A 60 13.15 2.31 -3.43
N SER A 61 12.33 3.18 -2.82
CA SER A 61 12.79 4.26 -1.93
C SER A 61 12.88 3.90 -0.44
N MET A 62 12.62 2.64 -0.08
CA MET A 62 12.49 2.18 1.32
C MET A 62 13.79 1.98 2.10
#